data_AF-A0A933NY28-F1
#
_entry.id   AF-A0A933NY28-F1
#
_cell.length_a   1.000
_cell.length_b   1.000
_cell.length_c   1.000
_cell.angle_alpha   90.00
_cell.angle_beta   90.00
_cell.angle_gamma   90.00
#
_symmetry.space_group_name_H-M   'P 1'
#
loop_
_entity.id
_entity.type
_entity.pdbx_description
1 polymer ?
#
loop_
_entity_poly.entity_id
_entity_poly.type
_entity_poly.pdbx_seq_one_letter_code
_entity_poly.pdbx_strand_id
1 'polypeptide(L)'
;MATMNVSLPDEMKEWAEAQTTNGNYANVSDYVRDLIRRDIKRTEGIARLQAEVDKGRAGPFRDFNAEQLLTEVKQHTKGALKNSDAA
;
A
#
# COMPACT_ATOMS: atom_id res chain seq x y z
N MET A 1 -24.88 7.97 9.11
CA MET A 1 -23.70 8.37 8.32
C MET A 1 -23.63 9.89 8.30
N ALA A 2 -22.44 10.48 8.31
CA ALA A 2 -22.28 11.90 8.03
C ALA A 2 -22.54 12.15 6.54
N THR A 3 -23.20 13.26 6.21
CA THR A 3 -23.46 13.68 4.83
C THR A 3 -22.47 14.76 4.43
N MET A 4 -21.88 14.63 3.25
CA MET A 4 -20.96 15.61 2.67
C MET A 4 -21.48 16.00 1.29
N ASN A 5 -21.70 17.30 1.06
CA ASN A 5 -22.09 17.83 -0.24
C ASN A 5 -20.85 18.34 -0.98
N VAL A 6 -20.73 18.00 -2.26
CA VAL A 6 -19.62 18.43 -3.12
C VAL A 6 -20.20 18.90 -4.45
N SER A 7 -19.81 20.09 -4.88
CA SER A 7 -20.12 20.58 -6.22
C SER A 7 -19.05 20.11 -7.20
N LEU A 8 -19.49 19.55 -8.32
CA LEU A 8 -18.63 19.07 -9.39
C LEU A 8 -19.01 19.77 -10.70
N PRO A 9 -18.05 20.06 -11.60
CA PRO A 9 -18.35 20.40 -12.98
C PRO A 9 -19.19 19.32 -13.66
N ASP A 10 -19.98 19.70 -14.66
CA ASP A 10 -20.91 18.78 -15.34
C ASP A 10 -20.20 17.54 -15.90
N GLU A 11 -19.04 17.72 -16.54
CA GLU A 11 -18.23 16.59 -17.07
C GLU A 11 -17.84 15.57 -15.98
N MET A 12 -17.49 16.05 -14.79
CA MET A 12 -17.13 15.17 -13.66
C MET A 12 -18.34 14.46 -13.08
N LYS A 13 -19.50 15.13 -13.06
CA LYS A 13 -20.77 14.54 -12.63
C LYS A 13 -21.17 13.42 -13.59
N GLU A 14 -21.18 13.67 -14.90
CA GLU A 14 -21.51 12.68 -15.92
C GLU A 14 -20.58 11.45 -15.82
N TRP A 15 -19.29 11.69 -15.64
CA TRP A 15 -18.32 10.62 -15.44
C TRP A 15 -18.64 9.76 -14.20
N ALA A 16 -18.96 10.40 -13.08
CA ALA A 16 -19.29 9.72 -11.83
C ALA A 16 -20.60 8.92 -11.92
N GLU A 17 -21.61 9.46 -12.61
CA GLU A 17 -22.88 8.78 -12.87
C GLU A 17 -22.67 7.54 -13.75
N ALA A 18 -21.83 7.65 -14.79
CA ALA A 18 -21.49 6.52 -15.67
C ALA A 18 -20.85 5.33 -14.94
N GLN A 19 -20.16 5.56 -13.82
CA GLN A 19 -19.59 4.47 -13.00
C GLN A 19 -20.67 3.60 -12.35
N THR A 20 -21.87 4.13 -12.15
CA THR A 20 -22.99 3.39 -11.53
C THR A 20 -23.70 2.49 -12.55
N THR A 21 -23.75 2.91 -13.82
CA THR A 21 -24.39 2.16 -14.91
C THR A 21 -23.69 0.84 -15.22
N ASN A 22 -22.38 0.78 -15.00
CA ASN A 22 -21.56 -0.41 -15.27
C ASN A 22 -21.70 -1.51 -14.21
N GLY A 23 -22.56 -1.34 -13.19
CA GLY A 23 -22.84 -2.34 -12.15
C GLY A 23 -21.78 -2.43 -11.05
N ASN A 24 -20.69 -1.66 -11.14
CA ASN A 24 -19.61 -1.67 -10.14
C ASN A 24 -19.98 -0.91 -8.85
N TYR A 25 -20.92 0.02 -8.91
CA TYR A 25 -21.37 0.81 -7.75
C TYR A 25 -22.88 1.01 -7.81
N ALA A 26 -23.55 0.96 -6.66
CA ALA A 26 -25.01 1.14 -6.60
C ALA A 26 -25.45 2.62 -6.71
N ASN A 27 -24.57 3.56 -6.38
CA ASN A 27 -24.79 5.00 -6.53
C ASN A 27 -23.46 5.78 -6.54
N VAL A 28 -23.53 7.09 -6.86
CA VAL A 28 -22.36 7.97 -6.92
C VAL A 28 -21.67 8.11 -5.56
N SER A 29 -22.41 8.10 -4.44
CA SER A 29 -21.80 8.18 -3.11
C SER A 29 -20.96 6.94 -2.80
N ASP A 30 -21.36 5.75 -3.29
CA ASP A 30 -20.57 4.52 -3.12
C ASP A 30 -19.26 4.60 -3.90
N TYR A 31 -19.32 5.11 -5.14
CA TYR A 31 -18.14 5.37 -5.95
C TYR A 31 -17.19 6.34 -5.26
N VAL A 32 -17.69 7.48 -4.78
CA VAL A 32 -16.88 8.49 -4.08
C VAL A 32 -16.25 7.94 -2.80
N ARG A 33 -17.01 7.17 -2.00
CA ARG A 33 -16.45 6.52 -0.79
C ARG A 33 -15.33 5.56 -1.14
N ASP A 34 -15.45 4.83 -2.24
CA ASP A 34 -14.38 3.93 -2.67
C ASP A 34 -13.14 4.68 -3.16
N LEU A 35 -13.32 5.78 -3.92
CA LEU A 35 -12.20 6.66 -4.28
C LEU A 35 -11.44 7.18 -3.05
N ILE A 36 -12.17 7.63 -2.02
CA ILE A 36 -11.56 8.07 -0.76
C ILE A 36 -10.79 6.93 -0.09
N ARG A 37 -11.34 5.71 -0.05
CA ARG A 37 -10.62 4.55 0.52
C ARG A 37 -9.34 4.22 -0.26
N ARG A 38 -9.38 4.30 -1.59
CA ARG A 38 -8.17 4.09 -2.42
C ARG A 38 -7.13 5.16 -2.17
N ASP A 39 -7.55 6.41 -2.01
CA ASP A 39 -6.66 7.53 -1.71
C ASP A 39 -5.98 7.38 -0.34
N ILE A 40 -6.74 7.01 0.70
CA ILE A 40 -6.21 6.68 2.03
C ILE A 40 -5.17 5.57 1.92
N LYS A 41 -5.53 4.43 1.31
CA LYS A 41 -4.62 3.28 1.16
C LYS A 41 -3.35 3.63 0.40
N ARG A 42 -3.46 4.45 -0.65
CA ARG A 42 -2.31 4.92 -1.44
C ARG A 42 -1.40 5.79 -0.57
N THR A 43 -1.98 6.76 0.13
CA THR A 43 -1.24 7.68 0.99
C THR A 43 -0.52 6.94 2.12
N GLU A 44 -1.20 6.02 2.80
CA GLU A 44 -0.62 5.16 3.83
C GLU A 44 0.48 4.25 3.26
N GLY A 45 0.26 3.68 2.06
CA GLY A 45 1.24 2.86 1.36
C GLY A 45 2.52 3.62 1.02
N ILE A 46 2.39 4.85 0.53
CA ILE A 46 3.52 5.74 0.25
C ILE A 46 4.26 6.09 1.54
N ALA A 47 3.53 6.49 2.58
CA ALA A 47 4.13 6.85 3.87
C ALA A 47 4.92 5.68 4.47
N ARG A 48 4.37 4.45 4.41
CA ARG A 48 5.07 3.24 4.87
C ARG A 48 6.34 2.98 4.04
N LEU A 49 6.25 3.06 2.72
CA LEU A 49 7.41 2.86 1.84
C LEU A 49 8.51 3.88 2.14
N GLN A 50 8.14 5.16 2.30
CA GLN A 50 9.08 6.21 2.63
C GLN A 50 9.77 5.94 3.96
N ALA A 51 9.03 5.53 4.99
CA ALA A 51 9.60 5.18 6.29
C ALA A 51 10.62 4.04 6.20
N GLU A 52 10.37 3.00 5.40
CA GLU A 52 11.34 1.91 5.20
C GLU A 52 12.57 2.36 4.40
N VAL A 53 12.40 3.23 3.40
CA VAL A 53 13.51 3.84 2.67
C VAL A 53 14.36 4.70 3.59
N ASP A 54 13.74 5.51 4.45
CA ASP A 54 14.44 6.38 5.40
C ASP A 54 15.21 5.56 6.44
N LYS A 55 14.63 4.46 6.95
CA LYS A 55 15.36 3.50 7.80
C LYS A 55 16.57 2.92 7.08
N GLY A 56 16.42 2.52 5.81
CA GLY A 56 17.53 2.01 5.00
C GLY A 56 18.64 3.03 4.79
N ARG A 57 18.28 4.31 4.55
CA ARG A 57 19.21 5.42 4.35
C ARG A 57 19.94 5.83 5.64
N ALA A 58 19.26 5.80 6.78
CA ALA A 58 19.86 6.07 8.08
C ALA A 58 20.74 4.90 8.56
N GLY A 59 20.51 3.70 8.02
CA GLY A 59 21.32 2.53 8.27
C GLY A 59 22.72 2.62 7.65
N PRO A 60 23.68 1.82 8.12
CA PRO A 60 25.01 1.76 7.54
C PRO A 60 24.93 1.22 6.11
N PHE A 61 25.59 1.89 5.17
CA PHE A 61 25.84 1.33 3.86
C PHE A 61 26.81 0.14 4.00
N ARG A 62 26.46 -0.98 3.37
CA ARG A 62 27.34 -2.15 3.29
C ARG A 62 27.54 -2.49 1.83
N ASP A 63 28.80 -2.57 1.43
CA ASP A 63 29.15 -3.17 0.15
C ASP A 63 28.92 -4.68 0.25
N PHE A 64 28.32 -5.29 -0.77
CA PHE A 64 28.05 -6.73 -0.74
C PHE A 64 28.06 -7.35 -2.14
N ASN A 65 28.54 -8.58 -2.21
CA ASN A 65 28.31 -9.46 -3.35
C ASN A 65 27.00 -10.22 -3.13
N ALA A 66 26.15 -10.27 -4.16
CA ALA A 66 24.88 -11.00 -4.14
C ALA A 66 25.02 -12.47 -3.71
N GLU A 67 26.09 -13.16 -4.12
CA GLU A 67 26.34 -14.57 -3.74
C GLU A 67 26.68 -14.73 -2.26
N GLN A 68 27.48 -13.81 -1.72
CA GLN A 68 27.84 -13.78 -0.30
C GLN A 68 26.61 -13.48 0.55
N LEU A 69 25.82 -12.46 0.17
CA LEU A 69 24.59 -12.09 0.85
C LEU A 69 23.58 -13.25 0.86
N LEU A 70 23.39 -13.94 -0.28
CA LEU A 70 22.48 -15.08 -0.36
C LEU A 70 22.92 -16.23 0.55
N THR A 71 24.24 -16.46 0.64
CA THR A 71 24.79 -17.47 1.53
C THR A 71 24.54 -17.11 2.99
N GLU A 72 24.79 -15.86 3.39
CA GLU A 72 24.53 -15.36 4.74
C GLU A 72 23.04 -15.48 5.13
N VAL A 73 22.12 -15.03 4.26
CA VAL A 73 20.67 -15.11 4.50
C VAL A 73 20.22 -16.57 4.66
N LYS A 74 20.74 -17.49 3.83
CA LYS A 74 20.43 -18.93 3.94
C LYS A 74 20.93 -19.52 5.26
N GLN A 75 22.12 -19.13 5.73
CA GLN A 75 22.64 -19.61 7.01
C GLN A 75 21.83 -19.05 8.19
N HIS A 76 21.47 -17.76 8.12
CA HIS A 76 20.68 -17.11 9.17
C HIS A 76 19.28 -17.71 9.30
N THR A 77 18.60 -18.00 8.17
CA THR A 77 17.28 -18.66 8.18
C THR A 77 17.35 -20.10 8.70
N LYS A 78 18.41 -20.86 8.36
CA LYS A 78 18.65 -22.21 8.89
C LYS A 78 18.91 -22.23 10.39
N GLY A 79 19.59 -21.20 10.91
CA GLY A 79 19.81 -21.02 12.35
C GLY A 79 18.53 -20.65 13.11
N ALA A 80 17.69 -19.78 12.54
CA ALA A 80 16.41 -19.39 13.13
C ALA A 80 15.44 -20.58 13.26
N LEU A 81 15.39 -21.46 12.25
CA LEU A 81 14.55 -22.67 12.27
C LEU A 81 15.02 -23.71 13.30
N LYS A 82 16.34 -23.89 13.47
CA LYS A 82 16.88 -24.80 14.50
C LYS A 82 16.60 -24.33 15.92
N ASN A 83 16.50 -23.02 16.13
CA ASN A 83 16.19 -22.45 17.44
C ASN A 83 14.69 -22.45 17.76
N SER A 84 13.81 -22.50 16.75
CA SER A 84 12.36 -22.66 16.96
C SER A 84 11.95 -24.11 17.26
N ASP A 85 12.69 -25.09 16.75
CA ASP A 85 12.41 -26.53 16.99
C ASP A 85 12.97 -27.03 18.33
N ALA A 86 13.76 -26.20 19.04
CA ALA A 86 14.35 -26.52 20.34
C ALA A 86 13.61 -25.90 21.54
N ALA A 87 12.46 -25.23 21.30
CA ALA A 87 11.58 -24.60 22.29
C ALA A 87 10.19 -25.25 22.24
#